data_AF-A0A7C9R6Q7-F1
#
_entry.id   AF-A0A7C9R6Q7-F1
#
_cell.length_a   1.000
_cell.length_b   1.000
_cell.length_c   1.000
_cell.angle_alpha   90.00
_cell.angle_beta   90.00
_cell.angle_gamma   90.00
#
_symmetry.space_group_name_H-M   'P 1'
#
loop_
_entity.id
_entity.type
_entity.pdbx_description
1 polymer ?
#
loop_
_entity_poly.entity_id
_entity_poly.type
_entity_poly.pdbx_seq_one_letter_code
_entity_poly.pdbx_strand_id
1 'polypeptide(L)'
;MALRRFVLAASFIGGVMSSYAAQQECKGDTNQEHHLGNFNFVTSSWVENIDGRRRYVSCVANLDVGSDLLVHWFIPGPYKEYVPSSRVITRIRLRDDLNTRPVSGCLQYGGLGELTTADFLGTTDDEERNKKGDCKNQAAEVRDVGTAIGGLPPSGYADEVQVYFPSDPSNPYDTMLELTGKIGFSVDGSMYSSFFQYSVQQLQGREKGVVEEIRVEPYFPVAADKFVAAYTKANANTYALSKEGLINFKFFGESNNSWRTVEAYYQFIDKENHVVARIPMPLMLYEGQ
;
A
#
# COMPACT_ATOMS: atom_id res chain seq x y z
N MET A 1 29.91 -8.44 72.71
CA MET A 1 30.58 -8.92 71.48
C MET A 1 29.55 -8.86 70.37
N ALA A 2 29.71 -7.88 69.48
CA ALA A 2 28.82 -7.61 68.36
C ALA A 2 29.41 -8.26 67.10
N LEU A 3 28.59 -8.92 66.28
CA LEU A 3 28.93 -9.09 64.87
C LEU A 3 27.68 -8.98 63.99
N ARG A 4 27.78 -7.99 63.09
CA ARG A 4 26.85 -7.56 62.05
C ARG A 4 26.56 -8.68 61.04
N ARG A 5 25.34 -8.73 60.51
CA ARG A 5 25.08 -9.26 59.16
C ARG A 5 24.39 -8.17 58.32
N PHE A 6 25.02 -7.92 57.18
CA PHE A 6 24.69 -6.91 56.18
C PHE A 6 23.42 -7.29 55.41
N VAL A 7 22.57 -6.29 55.18
CA VAL A 7 21.49 -6.30 54.19
C VAL A 7 22.10 -5.87 52.85
N LEU A 8 22.02 -6.71 51.83
CA LEU A 8 22.33 -6.36 50.44
C LEU A 8 21.02 -6.02 49.73
N ALA A 9 20.81 -4.72 49.49
CA ALA A 9 19.77 -4.22 48.60
C ALA A 9 20.27 -4.33 47.15
N ALA A 10 19.57 -5.10 46.32
CA ALA A 10 19.82 -5.16 44.88
C ALA A 10 18.90 -4.16 44.17
N SER A 11 19.47 -3.04 43.74
CA SER A 11 18.81 -2.07 42.86
C SER A 11 18.78 -2.60 41.42
N PHE A 12 17.60 -2.95 40.92
CA PHE A 12 17.39 -3.18 39.49
C PHE A 12 17.14 -1.83 38.80
N ILE A 13 18.18 -1.28 38.18
CA ILE A 13 18.04 -0.21 37.18
C ILE A 13 17.70 -0.91 35.87
N GLY A 14 16.41 -1.06 35.59
CA GLY A 14 15.91 -1.50 34.29
C GLY A 14 16.11 -0.37 33.28
N GLY A 15 17.12 -0.51 32.43
CA GLY A 15 17.43 0.43 31.35
C GLY A 15 16.29 0.53 30.34
N VAL A 16 15.96 1.77 29.99
CA VAL A 16 15.09 2.10 28.86
C VAL A 16 15.85 1.73 27.58
N MET A 17 15.48 0.63 26.93
CA MET A 17 15.96 0.36 25.57
C MET A 17 15.23 1.29 24.61
N SER A 18 15.87 2.41 24.26
CA SER A 18 15.51 3.17 23.07
C SER A 18 15.82 2.32 21.84
N SER A 19 14.78 1.69 21.28
CA SER A 19 14.84 1.12 19.93
C SER A 19 14.97 2.27 18.93
N TYR A 20 16.20 2.55 18.50
CA TYR A 20 16.42 3.30 17.27
C TYR A 20 15.90 2.43 16.12
N ALA A 21 14.76 2.82 15.55
CA ALA A 21 14.28 2.24 14.30
C ALA A 21 15.34 2.51 13.23
N ALA A 22 15.91 1.44 12.66
CA ALA A 22 16.77 1.55 11.50
C ALA A 22 15.97 2.28 10.40
N GLN A 23 16.49 3.41 9.93
CA GLN A 23 15.91 4.16 8.82
C GLN A 23 15.94 3.22 7.60
N GLN A 24 14.78 2.68 7.25
CA GLN A 24 14.65 1.69 6.19
C GLN A 24 14.90 2.38 4.86
N GLU A 25 16.12 2.33 4.35
CA GLU A 25 16.47 2.96 3.07
C GLU A 25 15.65 2.35 1.92
N CYS A 26 15.32 3.16 0.91
CA CYS A 26 14.80 2.67 -0.36
C CYS A 26 15.90 1.91 -1.12
N LYS A 27 16.10 0.65 -0.73
CA LYS A 27 16.86 -0.33 -1.51
C LYS A 27 16.18 -0.56 -2.86
N GLY A 28 16.94 -0.97 -3.87
CA GLY A 28 16.38 -1.47 -5.13
C GLY A 28 17.22 -1.12 -6.35
N ASP A 29 16.83 -1.71 -7.48
CA ASP A 29 17.60 -1.73 -8.72
C ASP A 29 17.40 -0.46 -9.56
N THR A 30 16.43 0.39 -9.19
CA THR A 30 16.07 1.61 -9.91
C THR A 30 16.15 2.86 -9.03
N ASN A 31 17.10 2.88 -8.09
CA ASN A 31 17.29 4.01 -7.18
C ASN A 31 17.55 5.31 -7.97
N GLN A 32 16.74 6.33 -7.71
CA GLN A 32 16.82 7.66 -8.31
C GLN A 32 16.58 8.70 -7.21
N GLU A 33 17.51 9.65 -7.12
CA GLU A 33 17.37 10.84 -6.26
C GLU A 33 16.64 11.96 -7.00
N HIS A 34 15.75 12.64 -6.28
CA HIS A 34 14.97 13.77 -6.78
C HIS A 34 15.26 15.00 -5.93
N HIS A 35 15.97 15.97 -6.51
CA HIS A 35 16.26 17.27 -5.90
C HIS A 35 15.42 18.33 -6.62
N LEU A 36 14.12 18.41 -6.28
CA LEU A 36 13.15 19.18 -7.06
C LEU A 36 12.40 20.19 -6.19
N GLY A 37 12.59 21.48 -6.50
CA GLY A 37 12.00 22.56 -5.72
C GLY A 37 12.50 22.56 -4.27
N ASN A 38 11.58 22.51 -3.31
CA ASN A 38 11.88 22.42 -1.88
C ASN A 38 11.88 20.97 -1.35
N PHE A 39 11.81 19.98 -2.24
CA PHE A 39 11.72 18.58 -1.85
C PHE A 39 12.96 17.78 -2.25
N ASN A 40 13.43 16.96 -1.32
CA ASN A 40 14.47 15.97 -1.52
C ASN A 40 13.94 14.58 -1.14
N PHE A 41 13.87 13.70 -2.13
CA PHE A 41 13.35 12.35 -1.93
C PHE A 41 13.98 11.35 -2.89
N VAL A 42 13.86 10.07 -2.56
CA VAL A 42 14.37 8.96 -3.37
C VAL A 42 13.21 8.10 -3.80
N THR A 43 13.22 7.68 -5.06
CA THR A 43 12.36 6.60 -5.56
C THR A 43 13.22 5.38 -5.88
N SER A 44 12.73 4.19 -5.59
CA SER A 44 13.37 2.95 -6.01
C SER A 44 12.33 1.85 -6.23
N SER A 45 12.74 0.77 -6.90
CA SER A 45 11.91 -0.41 -7.04
C SER A 45 12.76 -1.67 -7.19
N TRP A 46 12.17 -2.81 -6.87
CA TRP A 46 12.76 -4.13 -7.06
C TRP A 46 11.65 -5.17 -7.23
N VAL A 47 12.05 -6.39 -7.58
CA VAL A 47 11.12 -7.50 -7.78
C VAL A 47 11.55 -8.72 -6.98
N GLU A 48 10.59 -9.36 -6.32
CA GLU A 48 10.80 -10.60 -5.57
C GLU A 48 9.95 -11.72 -6.19
N ASN A 49 10.48 -12.93 -6.25
CA ASN A 49 9.71 -14.11 -6.70
C ASN A 49 9.06 -14.77 -5.48
N ILE A 50 7.75 -15.01 -5.53
CA ILE A 50 6.97 -15.66 -4.47
C ILE A 50 6.00 -16.65 -5.11
N ASP A 51 6.17 -17.95 -4.79
CA ASP A 51 5.26 -19.02 -5.20
C ASP A 51 4.85 -19.00 -6.69
N GLY A 52 5.83 -18.80 -7.57
CA GLY A 52 5.63 -18.74 -9.02
C GLY A 52 5.07 -17.43 -9.56
N ARG A 53 4.91 -16.41 -8.70
CA ARG A 53 4.46 -15.05 -9.03
C ARG A 53 5.54 -14.03 -8.69
N ARG A 54 5.32 -12.78 -9.11
CA ARG A 54 6.21 -11.66 -8.81
C ARG A 54 5.56 -10.62 -7.94
N ARG A 55 6.29 -10.25 -6.89
CA ARG A 55 6.00 -9.14 -5.99
C ARG A 55 6.82 -7.94 -6.48
N TYR A 56 6.15 -7.01 -7.14
CA TYR A 56 6.74 -5.76 -7.60
C TYR A 56 6.66 -4.74 -6.48
N VAL A 57 7.81 -4.32 -5.95
CA VAL A 57 7.87 -3.38 -4.83
C VAL A 57 8.39 -2.03 -5.34
N SER A 58 7.63 -0.98 -5.09
CA SER A 58 8.09 0.40 -5.23
C SER A 58 8.30 1.03 -3.87
N CYS A 59 9.21 1.99 -3.82
CA CYS A 59 9.62 2.65 -2.60
C CYS A 59 9.79 4.13 -2.84
N VAL A 60 9.33 4.94 -1.89
CA VAL A 60 9.59 6.36 -1.82
C VAL A 60 10.10 6.72 -0.43
N ALA A 61 11.25 7.37 -0.36
CA ALA A 61 11.86 7.86 0.87
C ALA A 61 11.87 9.39 0.85
N ASN A 62 11.24 10.01 1.84
CA ASN A 62 11.32 11.45 2.04
C ASN A 62 12.58 11.78 2.85
N LEU A 63 13.54 12.47 2.25
CA LEU A 63 14.80 12.84 2.88
C LEU A 63 14.72 14.17 3.62
N ASP A 64 13.64 14.93 3.43
CA ASP A 64 13.49 16.22 4.07
C ASP A 64 13.14 16.09 5.56
N VAL A 65 13.75 16.97 6.35
CA VAL A 65 13.49 17.11 7.77
C VAL A 65 12.46 18.21 7.99
N GLY A 66 11.33 17.88 8.62
CA GLY A 66 10.27 18.82 8.98
C GLY A 66 9.19 19.06 7.92
N SER A 67 9.28 18.45 6.74
CA SER A 67 8.23 18.52 5.71
C SER A 67 7.72 17.13 5.34
N ASP A 68 6.42 17.04 5.06
CA ASP A 68 5.83 15.84 4.48
C ASP A 68 5.77 15.98 2.97
N LEU A 69 6.03 14.88 2.29
CA LEU A 69 5.99 14.82 0.84
C LEU A 69 4.68 14.15 0.42
N LEU A 70 3.79 14.89 -0.24
CA LEU A 70 2.68 14.29 -0.97
C LEU A 70 3.21 13.66 -2.25
N VAL A 71 2.88 12.39 -2.51
CA VAL A 71 3.33 11.65 -3.69
C VAL A 71 2.16 10.97 -4.38
N HIS A 72 2.13 11.08 -5.70
CA HIS A 72 1.30 10.30 -6.58
C HIS A 72 2.15 9.76 -7.74
N TRP A 73 2.61 8.52 -7.60
CA TRP A 73 3.26 7.77 -8.66
C TRP A 73 2.21 6.93 -9.37
N PHE A 74 1.78 7.35 -10.54
CA PHE A 74 0.60 6.79 -11.21
C PHE A 74 0.62 5.25 -11.29
N ILE A 75 1.72 4.71 -11.81
CA ILE A 75 2.15 3.32 -11.67
C ILE A 75 3.64 3.42 -11.37
N PRO A 76 4.15 2.76 -10.31
CA PRO A 76 3.57 1.64 -9.57
C PRO A 76 2.80 1.98 -8.26
N GLY A 77 2.54 3.26 -7.97
CA GLY A 77 2.19 3.73 -6.62
C GLY A 77 3.44 4.13 -5.84
N PRO A 78 3.34 4.94 -4.77
CA PRO A 78 2.16 5.39 -4.00
C PRO A 78 1.11 6.25 -4.73
N TYR A 79 -0.17 6.18 -4.33
CA TYR A 79 -1.26 6.99 -4.90
C TYR A 79 -1.78 8.03 -3.89
N LYS A 80 -1.47 9.31 -4.12
CA LYS A 80 -1.87 10.47 -3.27
C LYS A 80 -1.53 10.34 -1.79
N GLU A 81 -0.52 9.56 -1.45
CA GLU A 81 -0.13 9.35 -0.06
C GLU A 81 0.94 10.34 0.35
N TYR A 82 0.94 10.65 1.63
CA TYR A 82 2.02 11.39 2.25
C TYR A 82 3.14 10.45 2.67
N VAL A 83 4.38 10.89 2.48
CA VAL A 83 5.59 10.30 3.05
C VAL A 83 6.05 11.26 4.14
N PRO A 84 5.81 10.96 5.42
CA PRO A 84 6.20 11.85 6.49
C PRO A 84 7.71 12.11 6.49
N SER A 85 8.10 13.23 7.10
CA SER A 85 9.51 13.61 7.21
C SER A 85 10.41 12.45 7.68
N SER A 86 11.51 12.25 6.94
CA SER A 86 12.52 11.20 7.21
C SER A 86 11.97 9.77 7.23
N ARG A 87 10.77 9.52 6.66
CA ARG A 87 10.18 8.19 6.54
C ARG A 87 10.27 7.64 5.13
N VAL A 88 10.02 6.34 5.05
CA VAL A 88 9.99 5.57 3.81
C VAL A 88 8.68 4.82 3.74
N ILE A 89 8.09 4.77 2.55
CA ILE A 89 6.92 3.95 2.27
C ILE A 89 7.19 3.03 1.09
N THR A 90 6.60 1.85 1.15
CA THR A 90 6.66 0.87 0.06
C THR A 90 5.26 0.52 -0.43
N ARG A 91 5.09 0.35 -1.74
CA ARG A 91 3.86 -0.22 -2.32
C ARG A 91 4.19 -1.50 -3.05
N ILE A 92 3.32 -2.47 -2.88
CA ILE A 92 3.51 -3.81 -3.40
C ILE A 92 2.37 -4.14 -4.34
N ARG A 93 2.72 -4.69 -5.51
CA ARG A 93 1.76 -5.21 -6.48
C ARG A 93 2.13 -6.66 -6.81
N LEU A 94 1.20 -7.58 -6.58
CA LEU A 94 1.34 -8.97 -6.99
C LEU A 94 0.95 -9.12 -8.45
N ARG A 95 1.80 -9.77 -9.25
CA ARG A 95 1.58 -10.00 -10.69
C ARG A 95 1.97 -11.41 -11.11
N ASP A 96 1.31 -11.91 -12.15
CA ASP A 96 1.67 -13.14 -12.86
C ASP A 96 2.82 -12.97 -13.86
N ASP A 97 3.07 -11.75 -14.34
CA ASP A 97 4.06 -11.51 -15.39
C ASP A 97 5.47 -11.82 -14.91
N LEU A 98 6.17 -12.71 -15.62
CA LEU A 98 7.57 -13.08 -15.39
C LEU A 98 8.55 -12.32 -16.30
N ASN A 99 8.10 -11.29 -17.01
CA ASN A 99 8.93 -10.49 -17.91
C ASN A 99 9.10 -9.05 -17.42
N THR A 100 9.60 -8.91 -16.19
CA THR A 100 10.06 -7.66 -15.59
C THR A 100 10.96 -6.87 -16.55
N ARG A 101 10.69 -5.57 -16.64
CA ARG A 101 11.48 -4.60 -17.40
C ARG A 101 11.47 -3.24 -16.70
N PRO A 102 12.46 -2.38 -16.96
CA PRO A 102 12.36 -0.97 -16.62
C PRO A 102 11.18 -0.32 -17.35
N VAL A 103 10.40 0.48 -16.63
CA VAL A 103 9.28 1.27 -17.11
C VAL A 103 9.45 2.68 -16.56
N SER A 104 9.34 3.68 -17.42
CA SER A 104 9.34 5.07 -16.99
C SER A 104 7.94 5.47 -16.51
N GLY A 105 7.81 5.76 -15.22
CA GLY A 105 6.55 6.13 -14.60
C GLY A 105 6.44 7.63 -14.38
N CYS A 106 5.21 8.16 -14.45
CA CYS A 106 4.98 9.56 -14.09
C CYS A 106 4.74 9.72 -12.59
N LEU A 107 5.43 10.69 -12.00
CA LEU A 107 5.38 11.01 -10.58
C LEU A 107 4.91 12.46 -10.40
N GLN A 108 3.80 12.62 -9.69
CA GLN A 108 3.40 13.89 -9.08
C GLN A 108 3.91 13.95 -7.65
N TYR A 109 4.37 15.13 -7.25
CA TYR A 109 4.84 15.36 -5.89
C TYR A 109 4.48 16.77 -5.42
N GLY A 110 4.54 16.98 -4.11
CA GLY A 110 4.25 18.27 -3.49
C GLY A 110 2.76 18.62 -3.47
N GLY A 111 2.40 19.66 -2.71
CA GLY A 111 1.01 20.10 -2.55
C GLY A 111 0.44 20.82 -3.78
N LEU A 112 1.29 21.27 -4.71
CA LEU A 112 0.88 21.95 -5.94
C LEU A 112 0.83 21.03 -7.16
N GLY A 113 1.16 19.74 -6.99
CA GLY A 113 1.08 18.73 -8.04
C GLY A 113 2.18 18.86 -9.09
N GLU A 114 3.38 19.27 -8.67
CA GLU A 114 4.57 19.28 -9.51
C GLU A 114 4.86 17.90 -10.11
N LEU A 115 5.45 17.87 -11.31
CA LEU A 115 5.63 16.67 -12.12
C LEU A 115 7.10 16.33 -12.32
N THR A 116 7.42 15.04 -12.20
CA THR A 116 8.69 14.44 -12.61
C THR A 116 8.45 13.02 -13.13
N THR A 117 9.51 12.35 -13.55
CA THR A 117 9.50 10.95 -13.97
C THR A 117 10.39 10.14 -13.04
N ALA A 118 10.01 8.89 -12.80
CA ALA A 118 10.84 7.93 -12.09
C ALA A 118 10.71 6.56 -12.74
N ASP A 119 11.85 5.94 -13.03
CA ASP A 119 11.89 4.59 -13.56
C ASP A 119 11.61 3.55 -12.46
N PHE A 120 10.89 2.50 -12.81
CA PHE A 120 10.62 1.36 -11.93
C PHE A 120 10.64 0.04 -12.69
N LEU A 121 10.82 -1.06 -11.99
CA LEU A 121 10.64 -2.39 -12.54
C LEU A 121 9.14 -2.68 -12.62
N GLY A 122 8.64 -2.91 -13.83
CA GLY A 122 7.24 -3.14 -14.12
C GLY A 122 7.01 -4.24 -15.14
N THR A 123 5.79 -4.30 -15.66
CA THR A 123 5.33 -5.24 -16.69
C THR A 123 5.15 -4.57 -18.05
N THR A 124 4.85 -5.35 -19.08
CA THR A 124 4.44 -4.77 -20.39
C THR A 124 3.16 -3.94 -20.26
N ASP A 125 2.20 -4.41 -19.47
CA ASP A 125 0.94 -3.68 -19.23
C ASP A 125 1.19 -2.35 -18.50
N ASP A 126 2.09 -2.34 -17.51
CA ASP A 126 2.48 -1.11 -16.82
C ASP A 126 3.08 -0.07 -17.80
N GLU A 127 3.90 -0.51 -18.76
CA GLU A 127 4.46 0.36 -19.80
C GLU A 127 3.38 0.94 -20.73
N GLU A 128 2.48 0.09 -21.21
CA GLU A 128 1.36 0.54 -22.06
C GLU A 128 0.44 1.52 -21.34
N ARG A 129 0.16 1.28 -20.06
CA ARG A 129 -0.71 2.12 -19.24
C ARG A 129 -0.05 3.42 -18.86
N ASN A 130 1.25 3.46 -18.61
CA ASN A 130 1.97 4.73 -18.43
C ASN A 130 2.00 5.57 -19.72
N LYS A 131 2.08 4.95 -20.91
CA LYS A 131 2.03 5.68 -22.20
C LYS A 131 0.65 6.27 -22.50
N LYS A 132 -0.43 5.59 -22.12
CA LYS A 132 -1.81 6.02 -22.35
C LYS A 132 -2.37 6.86 -21.22
N GLY A 133 -1.86 6.67 -20.01
CA GLY A 133 -2.26 7.38 -18.82
C GLY A 133 -1.79 8.82 -18.88
N ASP A 134 -2.65 9.74 -18.49
CA ASP A 134 -2.23 11.08 -18.14
C ASP A 134 -1.94 11.07 -16.64
N CYS A 135 -0.72 11.50 -16.28
CA CYS A 135 -0.31 11.65 -14.88
C CYS A 135 -1.33 12.43 -14.04
N LYS A 136 -2.05 13.37 -14.67
CA LYS A 136 -3.11 14.18 -14.05
C LYS A 136 -4.48 13.49 -14.02
N ASN A 137 -4.76 12.54 -14.91
CA ASN A 137 -6.07 11.89 -15.00
C ASN A 137 -6.07 10.47 -14.40
N GLN A 138 -7.10 10.19 -13.61
CA GLN A 138 -7.12 9.17 -12.55
C GLN A 138 -7.41 7.73 -13.00
N ALA A 139 -7.39 7.45 -14.30
CA ALA A 139 -7.74 6.13 -14.83
C ALA A 139 -6.89 5.79 -16.06
N ALA A 140 -6.05 4.76 -15.93
CA ALA A 140 -5.57 4.04 -17.11
C ALA A 140 -6.64 3.03 -17.51
N GLU A 141 -6.97 2.99 -18.80
CA GLU A 141 -7.61 1.80 -19.37
C GLU A 141 -6.72 0.58 -19.07
N VAL A 142 -7.23 -0.34 -18.26
CA VAL A 142 -6.57 -1.62 -18.00
C VAL A 142 -6.84 -2.51 -19.21
N ARG A 143 -5.79 -2.97 -19.88
CA ARG A 143 -5.93 -3.96 -20.95
C ARG A 143 -5.69 -5.35 -20.39
N ASP A 144 -6.46 -6.30 -20.90
CA ASP A 144 -6.26 -7.70 -20.61
C ASP A 144 -5.07 -8.20 -21.42
N VAL A 145 -3.86 -8.05 -20.88
CA VAL A 145 -2.66 -8.62 -21.50
C VAL A 145 -2.50 -10.02 -20.92
N GLY A 146 -2.50 -11.02 -21.81
CA GLY A 146 -2.43 -12.44 -21.49
C GLY A 146 -1.40 -12.72 -20.39
N THR A 147 -1.92 -12.95 -19.18
CA THR A 147 -1.14 -13.37 -18.02
C THR A 147 -0.93 -14.87 -18.13
N ALA A 148 0.19 -15.36 -17.61
CA ALA A 148 0.34 -16.79 -17.42
C ALA A 148 -0.78 -17.23 -16.48
N ILE A 149 -1.71 -18.05 -16.98
CA ILE A 149 -2.77 -18.60 -16.16
C ILE A 149 -2.10 -19.52 -15.13
N GLY A 150 -2.12 -19.09 -13.88
CA GLY A 150 -1.56 -19.82 -12.76
C GLY A 150 -2.68 -20.45 -11.94
N GLY A 151 -2.27 -21.22 -10.93
CA GLY A 151 -3.18 -21.59 -9.87
C GLY A 151 -3.26 -20.56 -8.75
N LEU A 152 -4.21 -20.76 -7.84
CA LEU A 152 -4.19 -20.11 -6.54
C LEU A 152 -2.94 -20.58 -5.78
N PRO A 153 -2.10 -19.67 -5.24
CA PRO A 153 -1.01 -20.04 -4.35
C PRO A 153 -1.54 -20.85 -3.17
N PRO A 154 -1.13 -22.12 -2.96
CA PRO A 154 -1.71 -22.97 -1.91
C PRO A 154 -1.57 -22.41 -0.50
N SER A 155 -0.51 -21.64 -0.26
CA SER A 155 -0.19 -20.90 0.96
C SER A 155 -1.04 -19.63 1.16
N GLY A 156 -1.78 -19.20 0.15
CA GLY A 156 -2.33 -17.86 0.06
C GLY A 156 -1.25 -16.80 -0.19
N TYR A 157 -1.58 -15.55 0.08
CA TYR A 157 -0.66 -14.42 -0.06
C TYR A 157 -1.00 -13.35 0.97
N ALA A 158 0.00 -12.68 1.52
CA ALA A 158 -0.23 -11.50 2.35
C ALA A 158 0.98 -10.58 2.41
N ASP A 159 0.71 -9.28 2.53
CA ASP A 159 1.69 -8.23 2.75
C ASP A 159 1.31 -7.34 3.93
N GLU A 160 2.32 -6.76 4.55
CA GLU A 160 2.15 -5.60 5.42
C GLU A 160 1.92 -4.34 4.58
N VAL A 161 1.08 -3.45 5.08
CA VAL A 161 0.80 -2.17 4.44
C VAL A 161 0.90 -1.04 5.45
N GLN A 162 1.48 0.07 5.03
CA GLN A 162 1.53 1.32 5.80
C GLN A 162 1.24 2.50 4.87
N VAL A 163 0.30 3.35 5.30
CA VAL A 163 -0.30 4.42 4.50
C VAL A 163 -0.41 5.65 5.39
N TYR A 164 -0.10 6.82 4.85
CA TYR A 164 -0.34 8.09 5.53
C TYR A 164 -1.21 8.97 4.64
N PHE A 165 -2.30 9.47 5.21
CA PHE A 165 -3.25 10.34 4.53
C PHE A 165 -3.94 11.24 5.55
N PRO A 166 -4.28 12.47 5.18
CA PRO A 166 -5.00 13.37 6.07
C PRO A 166 -6.49 13.04 6.09
N SER A 167 -7.14 13.27 7.24
CA SER A 167 -8.60 13.30 7.28
C SER A 167 -9.18 14.57 6.64
N ASP A 168 -8.41 15.65 6.59
CA ASP A 168 -8.75 16.91 5.93
C ASP A 168 -7.61 17.35 4.99
N PRO A 169 -7.77 17.21 3.66
CA PRO A 169 -6.77 17.63 2.69
C PRO A 169 -6.42 19.12 2.72
N SER A 170 -7.28 19.98 3.29
CA SER A 170 -7.02 21.41 3.43
C SER A 170 -6.08 21.73 4.61
N ASN A 171 -5.95 20.81 5.56
CA ASN A 171 -4.99 20.90 6.66
C ASN A 171 -4.23 19.57 6.84
N PRO A 172 -3.40 19.19 5.86
CA PRO A 172 -2.86 17.84 5.79
C PRO A 172 -1.86 17.56 6.90
N TYR A 173 -1.12 18.58 7.36
CA TYR A 173 -0.13 18.43 8.42
C TYR A 173 -0.79 18.06 9.74
N ASP A 174 -1.77 18.83 10.22
CA ASP A 174 -2.38 18.60 11.54
C ASP A 174 -3.33 17.40 11.59
N THR A 175 -3.85 16.97 10.43
CA THR A 175 -4.90 15.95 10.34
C THR A 175 -4.42 14.60 9.82
N MET A 176 -3.09 14.40 9.77
CA MET A 176 -2.50 13.17 9.24
C MET A 176 -2.87 11.94 10.07
N LEU A 177 -3.36 10.92 9.38
CA LEU A 177 -3.58 9.59 9.91
C LEU A 177 -2.48 8.64 9.42
N GLU A 178 -2.13 7.68 10.26
CA GLU A 178 -1.29 6.54 9.93
C GLU A 178 -2.17 5.29 9.97
N LEU A 179 -2.29 4.61 8.83
CA LEU A 179 -2.87 3.29 8.74
C LEU A 179 -1.75 2.27 8.61
N THR A 180 -1.80 1.24 9.45
CA THR A 180 -0.98 0.03 9.32
C THR A 180 -1.89 -1.19 9.22
N GLY A 181 -1.44 -2.24 8.54
CA GLY A 181 -2.27 -3.42 8.39
C GLY A 181 -1.62 -4.56 7.65
N LYS A 182 -2.42 -5.60 7.41
CA LYS A 182 -2.07 -6.76 6.60
C LYS A 182 -3.17 -7.00 5.58
N ILE A 183 -2.79 -7.13 4.32
CA ILE A 183 -3.69 -7.31 3.18
C ILE A 183 -3.30 -8.53 2.37
N GLY A 184 -4.28 -9.30 1.90
CA GLY A 184 -3.99 -10.50 1.13
C GLY A 184 -5.18 -11.41 0.93
N PHE A 185 -4.91 -12.68 0.68
CA PHE A 185 -5.92 -13.73 0.58
C PHE A 185 -5.42 -15.04 1.17
N SER A 186 -6.36 -15.82 1.73
CA SER A 186 -6.15 -17.21 2.13
C SER A 186 -6.90 -18.15 1.20
N VAL A 187 -6.32 -19.30 0.89
CA VAL A 187 -6.91 -20.30 -0.02
C VAL A 187 -7.48 -21.47 0.77
N ASP A 188 -8.67 -21.93 0.38
CA ASP A 188 -9.35 -23.11 0.93
C ASP A 188 -9.91 -23.93 -0.25
N GLY A 189 -9.20 -24.98 -0.66
CA GLY A 189 -9.56 -25.75 -1.86
C GLY A 189 -9.56 -24.87 -3.12
N SER A 190 -10.72 -24.77 -3.79
CA SER A 190 -10.91 -23.96 -5.01
C SER A 190 -11.49 -22.57 -4.74
N MET A 191 -11.60 -22.16 -3.47
CA MET A 191 -12.03 -20.82 -3.09
C MET A 191 -10.89 -20.07 -2.42
N TYR A 192 -10.97 -18.74 -2.46
CA TYR A 192 -10.13 -17.90 -1.61
C TYR A 192 -10.96 -16.86 -0.85
N SER A 193 -10.44 -16.46 0.30
CA SER A 193 -10.97 -15.35 1.10
C SER A 193 -9.99 -14.20 1.02
N SER A 194 -10.41 -13.08 0.42
CA SER A 194 -9.68 -11.82 0.48
C SER A 194 -9.85 -11.21 1.86
N PHE A 195 -8.80 -10.60 2.39
CA PHE A 195 -8.84 -9.91 3.67
C PHE A 195 -7.97 -8.65 3.67
N PHE A 196 -8.42 -7.67 4.44
CA PHE A 196 -7.66 -6.51 4.85
C PHE A 196 -7.94 -6.23 6.32
N GLN A 197 -6.94 -6.51 7.14
CA GLN A 197 -6.94 -6.21 8.57
C GLN A 197 -6.12 -4.94 8.79
N TYR A 198 -6.65 -3.97 9.52
CA TYR A 198 -5.98 -2.69 9.69
C TYR A 198 -6.17 -2.10 11.09
N SER A 199 -5.26 -1.18 11.41
CA SER A 199 -5.35 -0.22 12.51
C SER A 199 -5.00 1.17 12.00
N VAL A 200 -5.72 2.17 12.47
CA VAL A 200 -5.61 3.58 12.07
C VAL A 200 -5.50 4.43 13.33
N GLN A 201 -4.52 5.31 13.33
CA GLN A 201 -4.27 6.25 14.42
C GLN A 201 -3.88 7.61 13.87
N GLN A 202 -3.95 8.62 14.72
CA GLN A 202 -3.32 9.91 14.43
C GLN A 202 -1.81 9.71 14.40
N LEU A 203 -1.15 10.29 13.39
CA LEU A 203 0.31 10.30 13.38
C LEU A 203 0.82 11.17 14.54
N GLN A 204 1.91 10.75 15.18
CA GLN A 204 2.45 11.41 16.37
C GLN A 204 2.62 12.93 16.16
N GLY A 205 2.08 13.72 17.09
CA GLY A 205 2.12 15.19 17.06
C GLY A 205 1.04 15.84 16.19
N ARG A 206 0.08 15.07 15.66
CA ARG A 206 -0.95 15.53 14.71
C ARG A 206 -2.35 15.15 15.17
N GLU A 207 -2.74 15.74 16.29
CA GLU A 207 -3.90 15.34 17.09
C GLU A 207 -5.26 15.75 16.49
N LYS A 208 -5.28 16.48 15.37
CA LYS A 208 -6.52 16.95 14.74
C LYS A 208 -7.10 15.96 13.71
N GLY A 209 -6.41 14.86 13.42
CA GLY A 209 -6.91 13.84 12.50
C GLY A 209 -8.14 13.13 13.04
N VAL A 210 -9.16 12.94 12.20
CA VAL A 210 -10.44 12.31 12.58
C VAL A 210 -10.68 11.08 11.69
N VAL A 211 -10.55 9.89 12.26
CA VAL A 211 -10.64 8.62 11.52
C VAL A 211 -12.03 8.43 10.91
N GLU A 212 -13.05 8.83 11.63
CA GLU A 212 -14.46 8.66 11.26
C GLU A 212 -14.90 9.56 10.09
N GLU A 213 -14.09 10.56 9.71
CA GLU A 213 -14.30 11.37 8.50
C GLU A 213 -13.78 10.69 7.23
N ILE A 214 -13.09 9.56 7.36
CA ILE A 214 -12.61 8.77 6.23
C ILE A 214 -13.52 7.56 6.01
N ARG A 215 -13.76 7.26 4.74
CA ARG A 215 -14.42 6.04 4.29
C ARG A 215 -13.43 5.14 3.57
N VAL A 216 -13.63 3.83 3.67
CA VAL A 216 -12.86 2.83 2.93
C VAL A 216 -13.77 2.06 1.98
N GLU A 217 -13.42 2.08 0.69
CA GLU A 217 -14.24 1.46 -0.36
C GLU A 217 -13.37 0.65 -1.33
N PRO A 218 -13.84 -0.50 -1.81
CA PRO A 218 -13.13 -1.23 -2.83
C PRO A 218 -13.31 -0.56 -4.20
N TYR A 219 -12.26 -0.61 -5.02
CA TYR A 219 -12.30 -0.23 -6.43
C TYR A 219 -11.79 -1.38 -7.29
N PHE A 220 -12.69 -1.90 -8.13
CA PHE A 220 -12.45 -3.04 -9.01
C PHE A 220 -12.47 -2.58 -10.47
N PRO A 221 -11.32 -2.24 -11.08
CA PRO A 221 -11.28 -1.84 -12.49
C PRO A 221 -11.55 -3.00 -13.45
N VAL A 222 -11.36 -4.26 -13.01
CA VAL A 222 -11.55 -5.48 -13.81
C VAL A 222 -12.61 -6.36 -13.16
N ALA A 223 -13.55 -6.88 -13.96
CA ALA A 223 -14.63 -7.77 -13.51
C ALA A 223 -15.41 -7.23 -12.29
N ALA A 224 -15.70 -5.93 -12.31
CA ALA A 224 -16.31 -5.21 -11.19
C ALA A 224 -17.63 -5.85 -10.72
N ASP A 225 -18.47 -6.28 -11.66
CA ASP A 225 -19.74 -6.95 -11.41
C ASP A 225 -19.59 -8.20 -10.52
N LYS A 226 -18.54 -9.00 -10.75
CA LYS A 226 -18.25 -10.21 -9.95
C LYS A 226 -17.78 -9.86 -8.54
N PHE A 227 -16.85 -8.91 -8.41
CA PHE A 227 -16.24 -8.59 -7.12
C PHE A 227 -17.13 -7.73 -6.22
N VAL A 228 -17.87 -6.77 -6.80
CA VAL A 228 -18.82 -5.92 -6.04
C VAL A 228 -19.89 -6.77 -5.38
N ALA A 229 -20.44 -7.76 -6.08
CA ALA A 229 -21.45 -8.66 -5.52
C ALA A 229 -20.90 -9.45 -4.31
N ALA A 230 -19.71 -10.03 -4.45
CA ALA A 230 -19.05 -10.78 -3.37
C ALA A 230 -18.73 -9.88 -2.16
N TYR A 231 -18.18 -8.69 -2.41
CA TYR A 231 -17.85 -7.70 -1.39
C TYR A 231 -19.09 -7.25 -0.60
N THR A 232 -20.14 -6.83 -1.31
CA THR A 232 -21.36 -6.27 -0.72
C THR A 232 -22.09 -7.29 0.14
N LYS A 233 -22.08 -8.57 -0.27
CA LYS A 233 -22.65 -9.66 0.51
C LYS A 233 -21.98 -9.84 1.88
N ALA A 234 -20.67 -9.60 1.97
CA ALA A 234 -19.90 -9.83 3.19
C ALA A 234 -19.76 -8.58 4.08
N ASN A 235 -19.82 -7.36 3.50
CA ASN A 235 -19.49 -6.11 4.18
C ASN A 235 -20.63 -5.08 4.18
N ALA A 236 -21.88 -5.56 4.11
CA ALA A 236 -23.05 -4.69 4.08
C ALA A 236 -23.01 -3.66 5.23
N ASN A 237 -23.10 -2.37 4.89
CA ASN A 237 -23.16 -1.21 5.81
C ASN A 237 -21.83 -0.69 6.40
N THR A 238 -20.66 -1.16 5.93
CA THR A 238 -19.37 -0.62 6.42
C THR A 238 -18.79 0.36 5.41
N TYR A 239 -18.97 1.67 5.66
CA TYR A 239 -18.38 2.73 4.83
C TYR A 239 -17.36 3.57 5.61
N ALA A 240 -17.69 3.95 6.85
CA ALA A 240 -16.77 4.71 7.70
C ALA A 240 -15.60 3.85 8.16
N LEU A 241 -14.40 4.41 8.07
CA LEU A 241 -13.19 3.82 8.60
C LEU A 241 -13.25 3.81 10.13
N SER A 242 -12.99 2.66 10.72
CA SER A 242 -12.85 2.49 12.17
C SER A 242 -11.38 2.62 12.58
N LYS A 243 -11.10 2.76 13.88
CA LYS A 243 -9.71 2.70 14.38
C LYS A 243 -9.07 1.34 14.14
N GLU A 244 -9.84 0.27 14.24
CA GLU A 244 -9.39 -1.08 13.90
C GLU A 244 -10.50 -1.78 13.12
N GLY A 245 -10.14 -2.60 12.15
CA GLY A 245 -11.14 -3.28 11.33
C GLY A 245 -10.61 -4.47 10.55
N LEU A 246 -11.57 -5.26 10.07
CA LEU A 246 -11.34 -6.37 9.17
C LEU A 246 -12.38 -6.28 8.06
N ILE A 247 -11.90 -6.10 6.83
CA ILE A 247 -12.70 -6.23 5.63
C ILE A 247 -12.37 -7.59 5.04
N ASN A 248 -13.36 -8.44 4.79
CA ASN A 248 -13.13 -9.72 4.14
C ASN A 248 -14.29 -10.08 3.21
N PHE A 249 -13.99 -10.87 2.19
CA PHE A 249 -15.01 -11.45 1.32
C PHE A 249 -14.47 -12.71 0.66
N LYS A 250 -15.37 -13.61 0.26
CA LYS A 250 -15.03 -14.88 -0.37
C LYS A 250 -15.30 -14.83 -1.86
N PHE A 251 -14.42 -15.47 -2.62
CA PHE A 251 -14.60 -15.65 -4.07
C PHE A 251 -14.45 -17.13 -4.41
N PHE A 252 -15.33 -17.61 -5.29
CA PHE A 252 -15.42 -19.02 -5.66
C PHE A 252 -14.94 -19.21 -7.11
N GLY A 253 -14.22 -20.29 -7.37
CA GLY A 253 -13.93 -20.76 -8.72
C GLY A 253 -14.02 -22.29 -8.82
N GLU A 254 -14.08 -22.78 -10.05
CA GLU A 254 -14.39 -24.19 -10.33
C GLU A 254 -13.14 -25.02 -10.66
N SER A 255 -11.99 -24.39 -10.95
CA SER A 255 -10.75 -25.08 -11.30
C SER A 255 -9.53 -24.42 -10.64
N ASN A 256 -8.50 -25.24 -10.33
CA ASN A 256 -7.29 -24.75 -9.68
C ASN A 256 -6.29 -24.06 -10.62
N ASN A 257 -6.45 -24.14 -11.95
CA ASN A 257 -5.46 -23.64 -12.94
C ASN A 257 -6.03 -22.56 -13.87
N SER A 258 -7.01 -21.79 -13.41
CA SER A 258 -7.68 -20.74 -14.20
C SER A 258 -7.66 -19.38 -13.49
N TRP A 259 -6.66 -19.16 -12.64
CA TRP A 259 -6.59 -17.97 -11.78
C TRP A 259 -5.46 -17.03 -12.21
N ARG A 260 -5.80 -15.76 -12.30
CA ARG A 260 -4.82 -14.69 -12.54
C ARG A 260 -5.01 -13.55 -11.57
N THR A 261 -3.92 -12.86 -11.29
CA THR A 261 -3.90 -11.56 -10.63
C THR A 261 -4.65 -10.54 -11.47
N VAL A 262 -5.49 -9.76 -10.81
CA VAL A 262 -6.15 -8.59 -11.37
C VAL A 262 -5.89 -7.40 -10.49
N GLU A 263 -5.95 -6.20 -11.08
CA GLU A 263 -5.89 -4.99 -10.28
C GLU A 263 -7.17 -4.76 -9.50
N ALA A 264 -6.98 -4.40 -8.24
CA ALA A 264 -8.01 -3.87 -7.38
C ALA A 264 -7.34 -3.01 -6.31
N TYR A 265 -8.11 -2.15 -5.67
CA TYR A 265 -7.61 -1.22 -4.68
C TYR A 265 -8.61 -1.06 -3.54
N TYR A 266 -8.12 -0.79 -2.33
CA TYR A 266 -8.92 -0.06 -1.35
C TYR A 266 -8.65 1.43 -1.52
N GLN A 267 -9.70 2.22 -1.62
CA GLN A 267 -9.65 3.68 -1.68
C GLN A 267 -10.07 4.26 -0.33
N PHE A 268 -9.31 5.23 0.13
CA PHE A 268 -9.63 6.04 1.29
C PHE A 268 -10.20 7.36 0.80
N ILE A 269 -11.41 7.69 1.26
CA ILE A 269 -12.21 8.79 0.73
C ILE A 269 -12.59 9.70 1.88
N ASP A 270 -12.34 11.00 1.76
CA ASP A 270 -12.73 11.99 2.77
C ASP A 270 -14.25 12.29 2.75
N LYS A 271 -14.69 13.14 3.68
CA LYS A 271 -16.09 13.60 3.78
C LYS A 271 -16.59 14.39 2.56
N GLU A 272 -15.68 14.95 1.77
CA GLU A 272 -15.97 15.72 0.55
C GLU A 272 -15.93 14.83 -0.71
N ASN A 273 -15.74 13.52 -0.56
CA ASN A 273 -15.60 12.53 -1.62
C ASN A 273 -14.30 12.63 -2.45
N HIS A 274 -13.25 13.22 -1.90
CA HIS A 274 -11.93 13.13 -2.49
C HIS A 274 -11.25 11.83 -2.09
N VAL A 275 -10.65 11.13 -3.06
CA VAL A 275 -9.73 10.03 -2.78
C VAL A 275 -8.44 10.62 -2.21
N VAL A 276 -8.14 10.30 -0.95
CA VAL A 276 -6.95 10.77 -0.21
C VAL A 276 -5.82 9.75 -0.16
N ALA A 277 -6.10 8.47 -0.41
CA ALA A 277 -5.09 7.44 -0.63
C ALA A 277 -5.68 6.21 -1.35
N ARG A 278 -4.82 5.39 -1.94
CA ARG A 278 -5.20 4.05 -2.43
C ARG A 278 -4.13 3.02 -2.13
N ILE A 279 -4.54 1.84 -1.66
CA ILE A 279 -3.64 0.69 -1.53
C ILE A 279 -4.01 -0.41 -2.51
N PRO A 280 -3.02 -1.05 -3.17
CA PRO A 280 -3.27 -2.23 -3.98
C PRO A 280 -3.89 -3.37 -3.16
N MET A 281 -4.93 -3.99 -3.70
CA MET A 281 -5.56 -5.19 -3.16
C MET A 281 -5.11 -6.40 -3.99
N PRO A 282 -4.36 -7.36 -3.42
CA PRO A 282 -4.05 -8.62 -4.09
C PRO A 282 -5.34 -9.37 -4.35
N LEU A 283 -5.73 -9.49 -5.62
CA LEU A 283 -6.99 -10.08 -6.02
C LEU A 283 -6.79 -11.05 -7.17
N MET A 284 -7.56 -12.14 -7.12
CA MET A 284 -7.49 -13.23 -8.08
C MET A 284 -8.82 -13.36 -8.83
N LEU A 285 -8.78 -13.37 -10.15
CA LEU A 285 -9.95 -13.59 -11.01
C LEU A 285 -9.91 -15.01 -11.57
N TYR A 286 -11.04 -15.71 -11.46
CA TYR A 286 -11.28 -16.98 -12.15
C TYR A 286 -11.81 -16.70 -13.56
N GLU A 287 -11.09 -17.22 -14.56
CA GLU A 287 -11.52 -17.26 -15.95
C GLU A 287 -12.02 -18.67 -16.25
N GLY A 288 -13.32 -18.90 -16.01
CA GLY A 288 -13.95 -20.13 -16.48
C GLY A 288 -13.76 -20.27 -17.99
N GLN A 289 -13.41 -21.48 -18.45
CA GLN A 289 -13.39 -21.82 -19.87
C GLN A 289 -14.80 -21.96 -20.42
#